data_AF-A0A8J2QLD9-F1
#
_entry.id   AF-A0A8J2QLD9-F1
#
_cell.length_a   1.000
_cell.length_b   1.000
_cell.length_c   1.000
_cell.angle_alpha   90.00
_cell.angle_beta   90.00
_cell.angle_gamma   90.00
#
_symmetry.space_group_name_H-M   'P 1'
#
loop_
_entity.id
_entity.type
_entity.pdbx_description
1 polymer ?
#
loop_
_entity_poly.entity_id
_entity_poly.type
_entity_poly.pdbx_seq_one_letter_code
_entity_poly.pdbx_strand_id
1 'polypeptide(L)'
;MKDQVESKSLELENLAAEKFTIMARIIGLEYRFSLQQKYGRFLYYLSPPSWRLRHRDFAKSVEIEARGFDYGDSCEEDNFTVIFEKMQKLCASTPIKPALYFSQPKDLIDVFEAMEKQQLHHFAHVNQLTPYTKILRDEIKVLGEMIDKDTASIKNYIKKFENILMQSEERCDYLKAKFFKILFGLFFDSVAAIDVLKLQLNLEFCFEKVFYEKPSNMDIVAVASAIEGLYMDYSKRLDTVKSTSVRRAITRCVNAEKVKLRRAVHAANELRLFHRLERELLQAHGLDTQNVYKPVDTRLSKTTNKFKFDRNCKNDKKDKNEILTEAEKEYLHLFTDWTPNEDPAKYLQSLTLNDYVVNPDDKL
;
A
#
# COMPACT_ATOMS: atom_id res chain seq x y z
N MET A 1 71.29 107.18 13.82
CA MET A 1 70.11 106.29 13.66
C MET A 1 70.05 105.67 12.26
N LYS A 2 70.30 106.41 11.18
CA LYS A 2 70.29 105.89 9.80
C LYS A 2 71.33 104.79 9.53
N ASP A 3 72.58 105.04 9.90
CA ASP A 3 73.69 104.08 9.67
C ASP A 3 73.53 102.75 10.43
N GLN A 4 72.86 102.80 11.58
CA GLN A 4 72.58 101.61 12.40
C GLN A 4 71.43 100.77 11.84
N VAL A 5 70.53 101.39 11.07
CA VAL A 5 69.47 100.70 10.33
C VAL A 5 70.03 100.08 9.05
N GLU A 6 70.92 100.80 8.34
CA GLU A 6 71.58 100.29 7.12
C GLU A 6 72.54 99.12 7.41
N SER A 7 73.29 99.15 8.52
CA SER A 7 74.11 98.02 8.92
C SER A 7 73.27 96.78 9.26
N LYS A 8 72.10 96.97 9.90
CA LYS A 8 71.19 95.87 10.21
C LYS A 8 70.45 95.35 8.99
N SER A 9 70.13 96.19 8.01
CA SER A 9 69.52 95.73 6.75
C SER A 9 70.50 94.87 5.95
N LEU A 10 71.78 95.26 5.89
CA LEU A 10 72.80 94.48 5.20
C LEU A 10 73.09 93.14 5.89
N GLU A 11 73.07 93.10 7.23
CA GLU A 11 73.14 91.86 8.00
C GLU A 11 71.94 90.94 7.72
N LEU A 12 70.73 91.49 7.67
CA LEU A 12 69.51 90.73 7.34
C LEU A 12 69.50 90.21 5.90
N GLU A 13 70.02 90.98 4.95
CA GLU A 13 70.16 90.54 3.55
C GLU A 13 71.17 89.39 3.41
N ASN A 14 72.31 89.48 4.10
CA ASN A 14 73.29 88.39 4.13
C ASN A 14 72.72 87.12 4.78
N LEU A 15 72.00 87.26 5.90
CA LEU A 15 71.31 86.13 6.54
C LEU A 15 70.21 85.53 5.66
N ALA A 16 69.49 86.36 4.88
CA ALA A 16 68.49 85.90 3.94
C ALA A 16 69.12 85.09 2.78
N ALA A 17 70.26 85.55 2.24
CA ALA A 17 71.01 84.84 1.20
C ALA A 17 71.60 83.50 1.68
N GLU A 18 72.15 83.47 2.90
CA GLU A 18 72.62 82.24 3.54
C GLU A 18 71.48 81.25 3.76
N LYS A 19 70.34 81.73 4.30
CA LYS A 19 69.13 80.92 4.49
C LYS A 19 68.64 80.32 3.17
N PHE A 20 68.58 81.11 2.10
CA PHE A 20 68.18 80.61 0.78
C PHE A 20 69.13 79.53 0.26
N THR A 21 70.44 79.72 0.43
CA THR A 21 71.45 78.74 0.01
C THR A 21 71.31 77.43 0.77
N ILE A 22 71.07 77.48 2.08
CA ILE A 22 70.83 76.31 2.92
C ILE A 22 69.53 75.61 2.49
N MET A 23 68.46 76.37 2.25
CA MET A 23 67.17 75.84 1.78
C MET A 23 67.33 75.07 0.46
N ALA A 24 67.99 75.67 -0.53
CA ALA A 24 68.21 75.04 -1.83
C ALA A 24 69.04 73.75 -1.72
N ARG A 25 70.05 73.72 -0.84
CA ARG A 25 70.85 72.51 -0.59
C ARG A 25 70.03 71.40 0.07
N ILE A 26 69.17 71.73 1.04
CA ILE A 26 68.31 70.77 1.73
C ILE A 26 67.30 70.16 0.75
N ILE A 27 66.66 70.97 -0.09
CA ILE A 27 65.73 70.47 -1.13
C ILE A 27 66.47 69.53 -2.10
N GLY A 28 67.66 69.91 -2.56
CA GLY A 28 68.46 69.06 -3.45
C GLY A 28 68.91 67.74 -2.79
N LEU A 29 69.17 67.74 -1.48
CA LEU A 29 69.50 66.53 -0.73
C LEU A 29 68.27 65.64 -0.53
N GLU A 30 67.10 66.21 -0.27
CA GLU A 30 65.86 65.45 -0.13
C GLU A 30 65.52 64.71 -1.41
N TYR A 31 65.59 65.39 -2.55
CA TYR A 31 65.32 64.78 -3.84
C TYR A 31 66.25 63.57 -4.11
N ARG A 32 67.55 63.74 -3.87
CA ARG A 32 68.54 62.66 -4.05
C ARG A 32 68.29 61.49 -3.09
N PHE A 33 67.95 61.79 -1.84
CA PHE A 33 67.66 60.78 -0.83
C PHE A 33 66.38 60.00 -1.16
N SER A 34 65.31 60.68 -1.55
CA SER A 34 64.05 60.09 -2.01
C SER A 34 64.28 59.17 -3.21
N LEU A 35 65.07 59.60 -4.20
CA LEU A 35 65.42 58.79 -5.35
C LEU A 35 66.22 57.53 -4.95
N GLN A 36 67.18 57.65 -4.03
CA GLN A 36 67.93 56.50 -3.50
C GLN A 36 67.03 55.52 -2.74
N GLN A 37 66.05 56.00 -1.98
CA GLN A 37 65.06 55.15 -1.32
C GLN A 37 64.22 54.36 -2.32
N LYS A 38 63.79 54.99 -3.44
CA LYS A 38 63.03 54.30 -4.51
C LYS A 38 63.86 53.16 -5.13
N TYR A 39 65.14 53.39 -5.44
CA TYR A 39 66.02 52.33 -5.93
C TYR A 39 66.28 51.24 -4.89
N GLY A 40 66.46 51.62 -3.62
CA GLY A 40 66.60 50.67 -2.51
C GLY A 40 65.37 49.77 -2.36
N ARG A 41 64.16 50.32 -2.51
CA ARG A 41 62.89 49.56 -2.51
C ARG A 41 62.85 48.57 -3.66
N PHE A 42 63.14 49.02 -4.88
CA PHE A 42 63.16 48.16 -6.06
C PHE A 42 64.13 46.97 -5.91
N LEU A 43 65.36 47.24 -5.49
CA LEU A 43 66.36 46.18 -5.27
C LEU A 43 65.97 45.24 -4.12
N TYR A 44 65.31 45.77 -3.08
CA TYR A 44 64.78 44.93 -2.01
C TYR A 44 63.70 43.97 -2.53
N TYR A 45 62.74 44.42 -3.34
CA TYR A 45 61.69 43.54 -3.86
C TYR A 45 62.20 42.45 -4.81
N LEU A 46 63.22 42.77 -5.60
CA LEU A 46 63.88 41.82 -6.49
C LEU A 46 64.74 40.79 -5.73
N SER A 47 65.12 41.09 -4.49
CA SER A 47 65.91 40.16 -3.70
C SER A 47 65.09 38.93 -3.26
N PRO A 48 65.74 37.76 -3.11
CA PRO A 48 65.06 36.53 -2.73
C PRO A 48 64.27 36.65 -1.42
N PRO A 49 63.08 36.03 -1.31
CA PRO A 49 62.26 36.07 -0.08
C PRO A 49 63.03 35.65 1.18
N SER A 50 63.92 34.67 1.05
CA SER A 50 64.77 34.18 2.15
C SER A 50 65.75 35.23 2.68
N TRP A 51 66.28 36.09 1.81
CA TRP A 51 67.17 37.18 2.19
C TRP A 51 66.38 38.35 2.81
N ARG A 52 65.20 38.67 2.23
CA ARG A 52 64.28 39.69 2.75
C ARG A 52 63.84 39.40 4.19
N LEU A 53 63.54 38.15 4.51
CA LEU A 53 63.14 37.73 5.85
C LEU A 53 64.21 38.03 6.91
N ARG A 54 65.49 37.92 6.55
CA ARG A 54 66.62 38.18 7.46
C ARG A 54 66.93 39.67 7.63
N HIS A 55 66.49 40.51 6.70
CA HIS A 55 66.77 41.95 6.66
C HIS A 55 65.49 42.79 6.74
N ARG A 56 64.47 42.27 7.46
CA ARG A 56 63.17 42.94 7.61
C ARG A 56 63.27 44.30 8.31
N ASP A 57 64.27 44.48 9.17
CA ASP A 57 64.50 45.73 9.88
C ASP A 57 64.85 46.89 8.92
N PHE A 58 65.54 46.58 7.81
CA PHE A 58 65.77 47.55 6.73
C PHE A 58 64.43 47.93 6.05
N ALA A 59 63.55 46.97 5.80
CA ALA A 59 62.24 47.22 5.18
C ALA A 59 61.30 48.06 6.06
N LYS A 60 61.35 47.87 7.38
CA LYS A 60 60.62 48.69 8.36
C LYS A 60 61.13 50.12 8.40
N SER A 61 62.46 50.30 8.27
CA SER A 61 63.09 51.62 8.35
C SER A 61 62.91 52.50 7.13
N VAL A 62 62.74 51.90 5.94
CA VAL A 62 62.61 52.63 4.67
C VAL A 62 61.12 52.80 4.27
N GLU A 63 60.19 52.62 5.23
CA GLU A 63 58.73 52.64 5.00
C GLU A 63 58.28 51.71 3.85
N ILE A 64 59.06 50.65 3.55
CA ILE A 64 58.81 49.75 2.41
C ILE A 64 57.54 48.93 2.65
N GLU A 65 57.22 48.66 3.92
CA GLU A 65 56.08 47.83 4.31
C GLU A 65 54.72 48.55 4.16
N ALA A 66 54.69 49.89 4.09
CA ALA A 66 53.44 50.67 4.17
C ALA A 66 52.92 51.24 2.83
N ARG A 67 53.77 51.43 1.81
CA ARG A 67 53.37 52.17 0.58
C ARG A 67 53.28 51.35 -0.71
N GLY A 68 53.55 50.04 -0.69
CA GLY A 68 53.54 49.24 -1.91
C GLY A 68 54.46 49.83 -3.00
N PHE A 69 54.38 49.30 -4.22
CA PHE A 69 55.14 49.80 -5.37
C PHE A 69 54.42 51.00 -6.02
N ASP A 70 53.92 51.95 -5.23
CA ASP A 70 53.25 53.13 -5.76
C ASP A 70 54.29 54.12 -6.27
N TYR A 71 54.43 54.21 -7.59
CA TYR A 71 55.08 55.31 -8.30
C TYR A 71 54.29 56.64 -8.20
N GLY A 72 53.22 56.68 -7.41
CA GLY A 72 52.37 57.84 -7.24
C GLY A 72 53.12 58.96 -6.52
N ASP A 73 53.24 60.10 -7.20
CA ASP A 73 53.60 61.39 -6.61
C ASP A 73 52.86 61.57 -5.28
N SER A 74 53.62 61.78 -4.20
CA SER A 74 53.04 62.26 -2.96
C SER A 74 52.50 63.66 -3.23
N CYS A 75 51.19 63.74 -3.41
CA CYS A 75 50.41 64.96 -3.59
C CYS A 75 50.29 65.75 -2.27
N GLU A 76 51.40 65.92 -1.55
CA GLU A 76 51.51 66.87 -0.45
C GLU A 76 52.24 68.09 -1.01
N GLU A 77 51.66 69.28 -0.91
CA GLU A 77 52.37 70.52 -1.24
C GLU A 77 53.62 70.61 -0.35
N ASP A 78 54.77 70.27 -0.93
CA ASP A 78 56.07 70.20 -0.26
C ASP A 78 56.57 71.62 0.09
N ASN A 79 55.94 72.24 1.07
CA ASN A 79 56.49 73.43 1.70
C ASN A 79 57.80 73.07 2.41
N PHE A 80 58.81 73.95 2.30
CA PHE A 80 60.14 73.72 2.86
C PHE A 80 60.12 73.31 4.34
N THR A 81 59.16 73.83 5.12
CA THR A 81 58.96 73.45 6.53
C THR A 81 58.66 71.96 6.70
N VAL A 82 57.83 71.38 5.83
CA VAL A 82 57.48 69.96 5.83
C VAL A 82 58.68 69.11 5.42
N ILE A 83 59.41 69.53 4.38
CA ILE A 83 60.66 68.88 3.93
C ILE A 83 61.69 68.87 5.07
N PHE A 84 61.88 70.01 5.72
CA PHE A 84 62.84 70.18 6.80
C PHE A 84 62.48 69.32 8.01
N GLU A 85 61.21 69.28 8.43
CA GLU A 85 60.75 68.43 9.52
C GLU A 85 60.89 66.93 9.21
N LYS A 86 60.60 66.51 7.97
CA LYS A 86 60.81 65.12 7.51
C LYS A 86 62.30 64.75 7.57
N MET A 87 63.18 65.60 7.06
CA MET A 87 64.63 65.39 7.13
C MET A 87 65.17 65.40 8.56
N GLN A 88 64.67 66.30 9.41
CA GLN A 88 65.10 66.38 10.81
C GLN A 88 64.72 65.10 11.58
N LYS A 89 63.52 64.55 11.36
CA LYS A 89 63.09 63.28 11.95
C LYS A 89 63.95 62.09 11.48
N LEU A 90 64.35 62.08 10.21
CA LEU A 90 65.22 61.05 9.64
C LEU A 90 66.67 61.16 10.12
N CYS A 91 67.18 62.37 10.35
CA CYS A 91 68.51 62.58 10.91
C CYS A 91 68.56 62.32 12.43
N ALA A 92 67.43 62.49 13.12
CA ALA A 92 67.30 62.19 14.55
C ALA A 92 67.13 60.69 14.85
N SER A 93 66.66 59.90 13.88
CA SER A 93 66.64 58.44 13.99
C SER A 93 68.04 57.85 13.68
N THR A 94 68.38 56.73 14.31
CA THR A 94 69.66 56.06 14.06
C THR A 94 69.74 55.61 12.60
N PRO A 95 70.76 56.01 11.83
CA PRO A 95 70.87 55.64 10.42
C PRO A 95 71.09 54.12 10.31
N ILE A 96 70.07 53.42 9.83
CA ILE A 96 70.16 51.99 9.54
C ILE A 96 70.98 51.82 8.26
N LYS A 97 72.04 51.01 8.34
CA LYS A 97 72.94 50.76 7.21
C LYS A 97 72.15 50.13 6.05
N PRO A 98 72.24 50.65 4.82
CA PRO A 98 71.58 50.04 3.68
C PRO A 98 72.17 48.64 3.45
N ALA A 99 71.31 47.63 3.53
CA ALA A 99 71.65 46.26 3.16
C ALA A 99 71.20 46.04 1.72
N LEU A 100 72.15 45.75 0.82
CA LEU A 100 71.87 45.42 -0.57
C LEU A 100 72.20 43.95 -0.80
N TYR A 101 71.29 43.23 -1.45
CA TYR A 101 71.55 41.86 -1.88
C TYR A 101 72.47 41.83 -3.12
N PHE A 102 72.19 42.72 -4.07
CA PHE A 102 72.95 42.85 -5.31
C PHE A 102 74.15 43.76 -5.10
N SER A 103 75.34 43.26 -5.39
CA SER A 103 76.59 44.04 -5.27
C SER A 103 77.03 44.58 -6.63
N GLN A 104 76.70 43.87 -7.71
CA GLN A 104 77.01 44.28 -9.08
C GLN A 104 75.74 44.44 -9.92
N PRO A 105 75.70 45.39 -10.87
CA PRO A 105 74.57 45.51 -11.80
C PRO A 105 74.32 44.26 -12.65
N LYS A 106 75.36 43.43 -12.87
CA LYS A 106 75.25 42.16 -13.61
C LYS A 106 74.32 41.16 -12.93
N ASP A 107 74.37 41.09 -11.59
CA ASP A 107 73.51 40.22 -10.80
C ASP A 107 72.02 40.49 -11.06
N LEU A 108 71.66 41.74 -11.36
CA LEU A 108 70.30 42.14 -11.68
C LEU A 108 69.90 41.70 -13.10
N ILE A 109 70.80 41.80 -14.06
CA ILE A 109 70.58 41.33 -15.44
C ILE A 109 70.34 39.82 -15.44
N ASP A 110 71.14 39.07 -14.68
CA ASP A 110 70.99 37.62 -14.57
C ASP A 110 69.61 37.22 -14.00
N VAL A 111 69.09 37.98 -13.03
CA VAL A 111 67.73 37.78 -12.49
C VAL A 111 66.67 38.04 -13.56
N PHE A 112 66.81 39.11 -14.33
CA PHE A 112 65.86 39.42 -15.41
C PHE A 112 65.88 38.38 -16.53
N GLU A 113 67.06 37.93 -16.95
CA GLU A 113 67.19 36.85 -17.93
C GLU A 113 66.60 35.53 -17.42
N ALA A 114 66.79 35.21 -16.14
CA ALA A 114 66.19 34.03 -15.52
C ALA A 114 64.66 34.13 -15.49
N MET A 115 64.12 35.30 -15.13
CA MET A 115 62.68 35.57 -15.16
C MET A 115 62.11 35.48 -16.57
N GLU A 116 62.80 36.02 -17.57
CA GLU A 116 62.39 35.95 -18.97
C GLU A 116 62.34 34.49 -19.45
N LYS A 117 63.38 33.71 -19.18
CA LYS A 117 63.42 32.27 -19.51
C LYS A 117 62.30 31.52 -18.82
N GLN A 118 62.07 31.76 -17.53
CA GLN A 118 60.98 31.14 -16.79
C GLN A 118 59.61 31.48 -17.40
N GLN A 119 59.39 32.74 -17.75
CA GLN A 119 58.14 33.19 -18.34
C GLN A 119 57.93 32.58 -19.74
N LEU A 120 58.99 32.46 -20.53
CA LEU A 120 58.95 31.81 -21.83
C LEU A 120 58.62 30.32 -21.70
N HIS A 121 59.23 29.61 -20.75
CA HIS A 121 58.90 28.22 -20.45
C HIS A 121 57.44 28.05 -20.03
N HIS A 122 56.96 28.92 -19.14
CA HIS A 122 55.55 28.90 -18.73
C HIS A 122 54.60 29.14 -19.91
N PHE A 123 54.89 30.12 -20.77
CA PHE A 123 54.10 30.40 -21.96
C PHE A 123 54.09 29.21 -22.93
N ALA A 124 55.24 28.57 -23.15
CA ALA A 124 55.33 27.36 -23.97
C ALA A 124 54.46 26.22 -23.42
N HIS A 125 54.50 25.98 -22.10
CA HIS A 125 53.65 24.99 -21.45
C HIS A 125 52.15 25.32 -21.61
N VAL A 126 51.74 26.57 -21.34
CA VAL A 126 50.34 26.97 -21.50
C VAL A 126 49.86 26.78 -22.94
N ASN A 127 50.68 27.14 -23.93
CA ASN A 127 50.34 26.95 -25.33
C ASN A 127 50.22 25.48 -25.70
N GLN A 128 51.10 24.62 -25.19
CA GLN A 128 51.03 23.18 -25.39
C GLN A 128 49.78 22.57 -24.73
N LEU A 129 49.35 23.07 -23.57
CA LEU A 129 48.17 22.57 -22.85
C LEU A 129 46.84 23.08 -23.41
N THR A 130 46.83 24.23 -24.07
CA THR A 130 45.63 24.85 -24.66
C THR A 130 44.82 23.91 -25.57
N PRO A 131 45.41 23.18 -26.55
CA PRO A 131 44.64 22.24 -27.37
C PRO A 131 44.03 21.11 -26.55
N TYR A 132 44.74 20.56 -25.57
CA TYR A 132 44.23 19.48 -24.72
C TYR A 132 43.06 19.95 -23.85
N THR A 133 43.11 21.16 -23.31
CA THR A 133 41.98 21.70 -22.52
C THR A 133 40.75 21.94 -23.39
N LYS A 134 40.93 22.28 -24.67
CA LYS A 134 39.84 22.38 -25.64
C LYS A 134 39.23 21.00 -25.95
N ILE A 135 40.07 20.01 -26.26
CA ILE A 135 39.63 18.63 -26.51
C ILE A 135 38.86 18.08 -25.31
N LEU A 136 39.40 18.23 -24.10
CA LEU A 136 38.76 17.77 -22.88
C LEU A 136 37.38 18.42 -22.68
N ARG A 137 37.25 19.72 -22.96
CA ARG A 137 35.96 20.42 -22.88
C ARG A 137 34.95 19.88 -23.88
N ASP A 138 35.39 19.57 -25.10
CA ASP A 138 34.53 19.03 -26.14
C ASP A 138 34.12 17.58 -25.80
N GLU A 139 35.02 16.76 -25.27
CA GLU A 139 34.72 15.40 -24.78
C GLU A 139 33.73 15.41 -23.61
N ILE A 140 33.86 16.36 -22.67
CA ILE A 140 32.90 16.52 -21.57
C ILE A 140 31.49 16.82 -22.11
N LYS A 141 31.37 17.63 -23.17
CA LYS A 141 30.06 17.92 -23.80
C LYS A 141 29.48 16.68 -24.45
N VAL A 142 30.29 15.96 -25.24
CA VAL A 142 29.86 14.71 -25.90
C VAL A 142 29.41 13.67 -24.87
N LEU A 143 30.14 13.56 -23.76
CA LEU A 143 29.76 12.68 -22.66
C LEU A 143 28.42 13.09 -22.03
N GLY A 144 28.20 14.39 -21.83
CA GLY A 144 26.92 14.92 -21.36
C GLY A 144 25.75 14.55 -22.30
N GLU A 145 25.92 14.76 -23.59
CA GLU A 145 24.91 14.40 -24.61
C GLU A 145 24.63 12.89 -24.64
N MET A 146 25.66 12.07 -24.45
CA MET A 146 25.52 10.61 -24.37
C MET A 146 24.72 10.18 -23.14
N ILE A 147 25.01 10.76 -21.97
CA ILE A 147 24.28 10.51 -20.73
C ILE A 147 22.80 10.91 -20.88
N ASP A 148 22.52 12.06 -21.48
CA ASP A 148 21.15 12.52 -21.70
C ASP A 148 20.38 11.56 -22.62
N LYS A 149 21.03 11.08 -23.69
CA LYS A 149 20.45 10.11 -24.61
C LYS A 149 20.18 8.76 -23.95
N ASP A 150 21.10 8.27 -23.13
CA ASP A 150 20.94 7.01 -22.39
C ASP A 150 19.82 7.13 -21.35
N THR A 151 19.75 8.26 -20.65
CA THR A 151 18.69 8.57 -19.68
C THR A 151 17.31 8.60 -20.36
N ALA A 152 17.21 9.26 -21.52
CA ALA A 152 15.99 9.27 -22.32
C ALA A 152 15.60 7.85 -22.79
N SER A 153 16.59 7.05 -23.19
CA SER A 153 16.37 5.66 -23.62
C SER A 153 15.85 4.78 -22.48
N ILE A 154 16.47 4.86 -21.29
CA ILE A 154 16.02 4.15 -20.08
C ILE A 154 14.59 4.56 -19.72
N LYS A 155 14.27 5.87 -19.74
CA LYS A 155 12.93 6.36 -19.46
C LYS A 155 11.89 5.80 -20.46
N ASN A 156 12.27 5.67 -21.73
CA ASN A 156 11.40 5.06 -22.74
C ASN A 156 11.20 3.56 -22.49
N TYR A 157 12.22 2.82 -22.03
CA TYR A 157 12.07 1.42 -21.64
C TYR A 157 11.16 1.26 -20.43
N ILE A 158 11.31 2.09 -19.40
CA ILE A 158 10.44 2.09 -18.23
C ILE A 158 8.99 2.27 -18.65
N LYS A 159 8.68 3.28 -19.48
CA LYS A 159 7.32 3.50 -19.99
C LYS A 159 6.76 2.32 -20.79
N LYS A 160 7.61 1.64 -21.57
CA LYS A 160 7.18 0.43 -22.30
C LYS A 160 6.80 -0.69 -21.33
N PHE A 161 7.59 -0.90 -20.27
CA PHE A 161 7.28 -1.90 -19.25
C PHE A 161 6.03 -1.56 -18.45
N GLU A 162 5.84 -0.29 -18.09
CA GLU A 162 4.61 0.18 -17.44
C GLU A 162 3.36 -0.13 -18.29
N ASN A 163 3.42 0.13 -19.59
CA ASN A 163 2.32 -0.18 -20.50
C ASN A 163 2.06 -1.69 -20.63
N ILE A 164 3.12 -2.51 -20.71
CA ILE A 164 2.99 -3.97 -20.74
C ILE A 164 2.37 -4.48 -19.43
N LEU A 165 2.79 -3.92 -18.29
CA LEU A 165 2.25 -4.28 -16.98
C LEU A 165 0.77 -3.96 -16.90
N MET A 166 0.37 -2.73 -17.28
CA MET A 166 -1.02 -2.31 -17.32
C MET A 166 -1.88 -3.25 -18.19
N GLN A 167 -1.42 -3.57 -19.40
CA GLN A 167 -2.12 -4.51 -20.27
C GLN A 167 -2.23 -5.92 -19.67
N SER A 168 -1.18 -6.36 -18.95
CA SER A 168 -1.18 -7.65 -18.27
C SER A 168 -2.17 -7.68 -17.10
N GLU A 169 -2.26 -6.60 -16.33
CA GLU A 169 -3.21 -6.45 -15.23
C GLU A 169 -4.65 -6.43 -15.74
N GLU A 170 -4.94 -5.61 -16.77
CA GLU A 170 -6.27 -5.58 -17.43
C GLU A 170 -6.66 -6.96 -17.97
N ARG A 171 -5.71 -7.66 -18.60
CA ARG A 171 -5.92 -9.03 -19.09
C ARG A 171 -6.20 -10.01 -17.94
N CYS A 172 -5.52 -9.88 -16.82
CA CYS A 172 -5.74 -10.70 -15.63
C CYS A 172 -7.15 -10.50 -15.09
N ASP A 173 -7.58 -9.24 -14.94
CA ASP A 173 -8.91 -8.89 -14.46
C ASP A 173 -10.00 -9.40 -15.42
N TYR A 174 -9.79 -9.25 -16.73
CA TYR A 174 -10.68 -9.79 -17.75
C TYR A 174 -10.81 -11.33 -17.67
N LEU A 175 -9.69 -12.04 -17.51
CA LEU A 175 -9.67 -13.50 -17.37
C LEU A 175 -10.35 -13.93 -16.07
N LYS A 176 -10.11 -13.22 -14.97
CA LYS A 176 -10.76 -13.46 -13.67
C LYS A 176 -12.27 -13.27 -13.76
N ALA A 177 -12.73 -12.20 -14.40
CA ALA A 177 -14.15 -11.96 -14.63
C ALA A 177 -14.78 -13.06 -15.50
N LYS A 178 -14.11 -13.50 -16.57
CA LYS A 178 -14.55 -14.64 -17.38
C LYS A 178 -14.60 -15.94 -16.58
N PHE A 179 -13.59 -16.21 -15.77
CA PHE A 179 -13.54 -17.40 -14.92
C PHE A 179 -14.73 -17.44 -13.95
N PHE A 180 -14.99 -16.34 -13.24
CA PHE A 180 -16.14 -16.26 -12.35
C PHE A 180 -17.48 -16.34 -13.10
N LYS A 181 -17.57 -15.77 -14.31
CA LYS A 181 -18.76 -15.94 -15.16
C LYS A 181 -19.01 -17.40 -15.55
N ILE A 182 -17.95 -18.17 -15.83
CA ILE A 182 -18.07 -19.60 -16.14
C ILE A 182 -18.46 -20.38 -14.87
N LEU A 183 -17.80 -20.08 -13.75
CA LEU A 183 -18.03 -20.75 -12.48
C LEU A 183 -19.46 -20.53 -11.97
N PHE A 184 -19.93 -19.29 -11.94
CA PHE A 184 -21.25 -18.91 -11.41
C PHE A 184 -22.37 -18.93 -12.44
N GLY A 185 -22.06 -19.03 -13.73
CA GLY A 185 -23.05 -19.25 -14.78
C GLY A 185 -23.21 -20.74 -15.04
N LEU A 186 -22.72 -21.17 -16.19
CA LEU A 186 -22.95 -22.52 -16.72
C LEU A 186 -22.55 -23.64 -15.76
N PHE A 187 -21.44 -23.52 -15.02
CA PHE A 187 -21.02 -24.59 -14.11
C PHE A 187 -21.90 -24.70 -12.87
N PHE A 188 -22.23 -23.56 -12.25
CA PHE A 188 -23.14 -23.55 -11.10
C PHE A 188 -24.52 -24.04 -11.49
N ASP A 189 -25.08 -23.56 -12.60
CA ASP A 189 -26.41 -23.96 -13.07
C ASP A 189 -26.49 -25.43 -13.49
N SER A 190 -25.39 -26.02 -13.98
CA SER A 190 -25.40 -27.41 -14.46
C SER A 190 -24.97 -28.45 -13.44
N VAL A 191 -24.04 -28.12 -12.54
CA VAL A 191 -23.45 -29.10 -11.60
C VAL A 191 -23.81 -28.80 -10.14
N ALA A 192 -23.81 -27.52 -9.76
CA ALA A 192 -24.02 -27.11 -8.36
C ALA A 192 -25.45 -26.61 -8.08
N ALA A 193 -26.34 -26.64 -9.07
CA ALA A 193 -27.72 -26.24 -8.91
C ALA A 193 -28.38 -27.14 -7.85
N ILE A 194 -29.16 -26.52 -6.97
CA ILE A 194 -29.82 -27.19 -5.84
C ILE A 194 -30.65 -28.37 -6.34
N ASP A 195 -31.26 -28.26 -7.52
CA ASP A 195 -32.09 -29.31 -8.10
C ASP A 195 -31.27 -30.52 -8.57
N VAL A 196 -30.06 -30.30 -9.10
CA VAL A 196 -29.14 -31.38 -9.50
C VAL A 196 -28.59 -32.10 -8.27
N LEU A 197 -28.22 -31.35 -7.23
CA LEU A 197 -27.78 -31.92 -5.95
C LEU A 197 -28.90 -32.70 -5.25
N LYS A 198 -30.13 -32.18 -5.25
CA LYS A 198 -31.30 -32.91 -4.74
C LYS A 198 -31.56 -34.18 -5.53
N LEU A 199 -31.47 -34.13 -6.86
CA LEU A 199 -31.63 -35.29 -7.72
C LEU A 199 -30.57 -36.35 -7.41
N GLN A 200 -29.31 -35.96 -7.31
CA GLN A 200 -28.22 -36.86 -6.93
C GLN A 200 -28.47 -37.52 -5.57
N LEU A 201 -28.79 -36.73 -4.54
CA LEU A 201 -29.06 -37.27 -3.20
C LEU A 201 -30.25 -38.24 -3.20
N ASN A 202 -31.33 -37.92 -3.93
CA ASN A 202 -32.51 -38.78 -4.04
C ASN A 202 -32.19 -40.08 -4.79
N LEU A 203 -31.38 -40.02 -5.86
CA LEU A 203 -30.94 -41.19 -6.59
C LEU A 203 -30.04 -42.08 -5.75
N GLU A 204 -29.07 -41.50 -5.03
CA GLU A 204 -28.21 -42.23 -4.09
C GLU A 204 -29.04 -42.92 -3.00
N PHE A 205 -30.02 -42.21 -2.42
CA PHE A 205 -30.94 -42.79 -1.42
C PHE A 205 -31.76 -43.96 -1.99
N CYS A 206 -32.34 -43.79 -3.18
CA CYS A 206 -33.10 -44.84 -3.84
C CYS A 206 -32.21 -46.05 -4.16
N PHE A 207 -30.99 -45.81 -4.64
CA PHE A 207 -30.02 -46.87 -4.94
C PHE A 207 -29.65 -47.66 -3.67
N GLU A 208 -29.32 -46.98 -2.58
CA GLU A 208 -28.99 -47.63 -1.31
C GLU A 208 -30.16 -48.45 -0.77
N LYS A 209 -31.40 -47.97 -0.90
CA LYS A 209 -32.58 -48.72 -0.45
C LYS A 209 -32.90 -49.94 -1.30
N VAL A 210 -32.63 -49.90 -2.60
CA VAL A 210 -32.96 -50.97 -3.54
C VAL A 210 -31.88 -52.05 -3.58
N PHE A 211 -30.61 -51.64 -3.58
CA PHE A 211 -29.46 -52.54 -3.71
C PHE A 211 -28.79 -52.87 -2.37
N TYR A 212 -29.14 -52.18 -1.26
CA TYR A 212 -28.53 -52.33 0.07
C TYR A 212 -27.00 -52.10 0.09
N GLU A 213 -26.47 -51.44 -0.93
CA GLU A 213 -25.06 -51.09 -1.08
C GLU A 213 -24.93 -49.57 -1.24
N LYS A 214 -23.87 -49.00 -0.66
CA LYS A 214 -23.55 -47.58 -0.89
C LYS A 214 -22.98 -47.42 -2.30
N PRO A 215 -23.50 -46.48 -3.11
CA PRO A 215 -22.93 -46.20 -4.42
C PRO A 215 -21.53 -45.60 -4.24
N SER A 216 -20.48 -46.41 -4.36
CA SER A 216 -19.11 -45.91 -4.30
C SER A 216 -18.73 -45.32 -5.66
N ASN A 217 -18.58 -43.99 -5.73
CA ASN A 217 -18.03 -43.26 -6.88
C ASN A 217 -18.71 -43.53 -8.24
N MET A 218 -20.02 -43.78 -8.26
CA MET A 218 -20.76 -43.87 -9.52
C MET A 218 -21.26 -42.50 -9.96
N ASP A 219 -21.19 -42.23 -11.26
CA ASP A 219 -21.76 -41.03 -11.87
C ASP A 219 -23.30 -41.03 -11.75
N ILE A 220 -23.94 -39.86 -11.69
CA ILE A 220 -25.39 -39.69 -11.50
C ILE A 220 -26.16 -40.47 -12.58
N VAL A 221 -25.67 -40.44 -13.82
CA VAL A 221 -26.26 -41.15 -14.96
C VAL A 221 -26.18 -42.67 -14.78
N ALA A 222 -25.07 -43.17 -14.23
CA ALA A 222 -24.88 -44.59 -14.00
C ALA A 222 -25.81 -45.10 -12.88
N VAL A 223 -25.97 -44.34 -11.79
CA VAL A 223 -26.89 -44.66 -10.69
C VAL A 223 -28.34 -44.69 -11.20
N ALA A 224 -28.75 -43.68 -11.97
CA ALA A 224 -30.09 -43.61 -12.55
C ALA A 224 -30.36 -44.79 -13.50
N SER A 225 -29.42 -45.11 -14.39
CA SER A 225 -29.56 -46.21 -15.35
C SER A 225 -29.65 -47.58 -14.66
N ALA A 226 -28.92 -47.80 -13.57
CA ALA A 226 -29.00 -49.03 -12.79
C ALA A 226 -30.36 -49.21 -12.11
N ILE A 227 -30.92 -48.13 -11.53
CA ILE A 227 -32.27 -48.14 -10.94
C ILE A 227 -33.32 -48.40 -12.02
N GLU A 228 -33.21 -47.73 -13.16
CA GLU A 228 -34.12 -47.91 -14.30
C GLU A 228 -34.09 -49.35 -14.81
N GLY A 229 -32.90 -49.92 -15.00
CA GLY A 229 -32.73 -51.31 -15.42
C GLY A 229 -33.41 -52.29 -14.48
N LEU A 230 -33.24 -52.10 -13.17
CA LEU A 230 -33.90 -52.92 -12.16
C LEU A 230 -35.42 -52.74 -12.19
N TYR A 231 -35.93 -51.51 -12.33
CA TYR A 231 -37.36 -51.26 -12.47
C TYR A 231 -37.94 -51.98 -13.68
N MET A 232 -37.27 -51.87 -14.83
CA MET A 232 -37.70 -52.55 -16.06
C MET A 232 -37.69 -54.06 -15.91
N ASP A 233 -36.70 -54.63 -15.22
CA ASP A 233 -36.65 -56.07 -14.96
C ASP A 233 -37.74 -56.51 -13.96
N TYR A 234 -38.06 -55.72 -12.95
CA TYR A 234 -39.22 -55.96 -12.08
C TYR A 234 -40.54 -55.88 -12.86
N SER A 235 -40.70 -54.91 -13.75
CA SER A 235 -41.87 -54.78 -14.62
C SER A 235 -42.05 -56.01 -15.51
N LYS A 236 -40.99 -56.43 -16.20
CA LYS A 236 -41.00 -57.66 -16.99
C LYS A 236 -41.39 -58.87 -16.14
N ARG A 237 -40.82 -59.00 -14.93
CA ARG A 237 -41.18 -60.09 -14.01
C ARG A 237 -42.67 -60.04 -13.65
N LEU A 238 -43.23 -58.88 -13.36
CA LEU A 238 -44.67 -58.70 -13.09
C LEU A 238 -45.53 -59.10 -14.29
N ASP A 239 -45.15 -58.70 -15.50
CA ASP A 239 -45.88 -59.06 -16.73
C ASP A 239 -45.88 -60.56 -17.01
N THR A 240 -44.81 -61.27 -16.64
CA THR A 240 -44.77 -62.74 -16.75
C THR A 240 -45.61 -63.48 -15.69
N VAL A 241 -46.11 -62.80 -14.65
CA VAL A 241 -46.92 -63.45 -13.62
C VAL A 241 -48.30 -63.79 -14.17
N LYS A 242 -48.53 -65.09 -14.39
CA LYS A 242 -49.82 -65.62 -14.82
C LYS A 242 -50.92 -65.30 -13.80
N SER A 243 -52.07 -64.82 -14.27
CA SER A 243 -53.27 -64.51 -13.46
C SER A 243 -53.70 -65.67 -12.53
N THR A 244 -53.46 -66.91 -12.94
CA THR A 244 -53.73 -68.11 -12.12
C THR A 244 -52.85 -68.20 -10.86
N SER A 245 -51.61 -67.74 -10.93
CA SER A 245 -50.68 -67.68 -9.79
C SER A 245 -51.11 -66.60 -8.80
N VAL A 246 -51.48 -65.41 -9.31
CA VAL A 246 -52.00 -64.30 -8.50
C VAL A 246 -53.27 -64.72 -7.76
N ARG A 247 -54.24 -65.31 -8.46
CA ARG A 247 -55.47 -65.80 -7.84
C ARG A 247 -55.22 -66.88 -6.79
N ARG A 248 -54.22 -67.75 -7.00
CA ARG A 248 -53.82 -68.76 -6.00
C ARG A 248 -53.17 -68.11 -4.78
N ALA A 249 -52.32 -67.10 -4.96
CA ALA A 249 -51.70 -66.34 -3.87
C ALA A 249 -52.74 -65.55 -3.06
N ILE A 250 -53.67 -64.85 -3.72
CA ILE A 250 -54.79 -64.16 -3.06
C ILE A 250 -55.63 -65.16 -2.25
N THR A 251 -55.98 -66.30 -2.85
CA THR A 251 -56.75 -67.35 -2.16
C THR A 251 -56.01 -67.89 -0.94
N ARG A 252 -54.67 -68.05 -1.02
CA ARG A 252 -53.83 -68.45 0.12
C ARG A 252 -53.79 -67.39 1.21
N CYS A 253 -53.64 -66.11 0.88
CA CYS A 253 -53.70 -65.00 1.84
C CYS A 253 -55.06 -64.96 2.54
N VAL A 254 -56.15 -64.98 1.78
CA VAL A 254 -57.51 -64.99 2.33
C VAL A 254 -57.75 -66.20 3.23
N ASN A 255 -57.24 -67.38 2.85
CA ASN A 255 -57.35 -68.57 3.69
C ASN A 255 -56.49 -68.48 4.96
N ALA A 256 -55.28 -67.93 4.88
CA ALA A 256 -54.43 -67.71 6.04
C ALA A 256 -55.05 -66.69 7.01
N GLU A 257 -55.62 -65.60 6.49
CA GLU A 257 -56.40 -64.63 7.28
C GLU A 257 -57.63 -65.26 7.92
N LYS A 258 -58.37 -66.11 7.20
CA LYS A 258 -59.49 -66.88 7.77
C LYS A 258 -59.04 -67.79 8.91
N VAL A 259 -57.88 -68.44 8.79
CA VAL A 259 -57.32 -69.29 9.87
C VAL A 259 -56.91 -68.43 11.07
N LYS A 260 -56.25 -67.30 10.84
CA LYS A 260 -55.91 -66.33 11.91
C LYS A 260 -57.18 -65.84 12.63
N LEU A 261 -58.23 -65.51 11.88
CA LEU A 261 -59.51 -65.08 12.42
C LEU A 261 -60.17 -66.18 13.27
N ARG A 262 -60.19 -67.44 12.78
CA ARG A 262 -60.72 -68.57 13.56
C ARG A 262 -59.95 -68.79 14.86
N ARG A 263 -58.62 -68.71 14.82
CA ARG A 263 -57.77 -68.79 16.03
C ARG A 263 -58.06 -67.66 17.00
N ALA A 264 -58.23 -66.43 16.50
CA ALA A 264 -58.60 -65.28 17.32
C ALA A 264 -59.98 -65.47 17.98
N VAL A 265 -60.97 -66.00 17.25
CA VAL A 265 -62.31 -66.31 17.79
C VAL A 265 -62.24 -67.42 18.84
N HIS A 266 -61.46 -68.47 18.59
CA HIS A 266 -61.28 -69.55 19.56
C HIS A 266 -60.61 -69.05 20.85
N ALA A 267 -59.53 -68.28 20.73
CA ALA A 267 -58.84 -67.69 21.87
C ALA A 267 -59.77 -66.74 22.66
N ALA A 268 -60.61 -65.96 21.97
CA ALA A 268 -61.61 -65.11 22.61
C ALA A 268 -62.65 -65.90 23.41
N ASN A 269 -63.10 -67.07 22.91
CA ASN A 269 -64.02 -67.94 23.63
C ASN A 269 -63.37 -68.61 24.85
N GLU A 270 -62.12 -69.06 24.74
CA GLU A 270 -61.36 -69.60 25.87
C GLU A 270 -61.17 -68.55 26.97
N LEU A 271 -60.80 -67.31 26.60
CA LEU A 271 -60.71 -66.19 27.54
C LEU A 271 -62.04 -65.91 28.22
N ARG A 272 -63.17 -65.94 27.49
CA ARG A 272 -64.50 -65.79 28.11
C ARG A 272 -64.80 -66.90 29.12
N LEU A 273 -64.43 -68.14 28.83
CA LEU A 273 -64.62 -69.27 29.74
C LEU A 273 -63.72 -69.15 30.98
N PHE A 274 -62.45 -68.76 30.77
CA PHE A 274 -61.49 -68.50 31.85
C PHE A 274 -62.00 -67.41 32.79
N HIS A 275 -62.44 -66.26 32.25
CA HIS A 275 -63.01 -65.18 33.07
C HIS A 275 -64.29 -65.59 33.80
N ARG A 276 -65.10 -66.47 33.21
CA ARG A 276 -66.28 -67.02 33.91
C ARG A 276 -65.86 -67.90 35.09
N LEU A 277 -64.90 -68.80 34.88
CA LEU A 277 -64.38 -69.68 35.92
C LEU A 277 -63.67 -68.89 37.03
N GLU A 278 -62.87 -67.89 36.65
CA GLU A 278 -62.24 -66.92 37.55
C GLU A 278 -63.30 -66.22 38.42
N ARG A 279 -64.39 -65.75 37.82
CA ARG A 279 -65.50 -65.14 38.55
C ARG A 279 -66.19 -66.11 39.51
N GLU A 280 -66.45 -67.35 39.09
CA GLU A 280 -67.07 -68.39 39.93
C GLU A 280 -66.16 -68.80 41.11
N LEU A 281 -64.84 -68.91 40.89
CA LEU A 281 -63.85 -69.15 41.94
C LEU A 281 -63.76 -67.98 42.93
N LEU A 282 -63.65 -66.75 42.45
CA LEU A 282 -63.60 -65.56 43.30
C LEU A 282 -64.87 -65.43 44.16
N GLN A 283 -66.04 -65.80 43.60
CA GLN A 283 -67.30 -65.84 44.32
C GLN A 283 -67.35 -66.95 45.40
N ALA A 284 -66.80 -68.14 45.12
CA ALA A 284 -66.73 -69.24 46.09
C ALA A 284 -65.79 -68.94 47.29
N HIS A 285 -64.77 -68.10 47.08
CA HIS A 285 -63.81 -67.69 48.11
C HIS A 285 -64.22 -66.41 48.88
N GLY A 286 -65.44 -65.89 48.68
CA GLY A 286 -65.97 -64.75 49.46
C GLY A 286 -65.35 -63.39 49.10
N LEU A 287 -64.73 -63.26 47.93
CA LEU A 287 -64.17 -61.99 47.44
C LEU A 287 -65.20 -61.28 46.52
N ASP A 288 -65.36 -59.97 46.71
CA ASP A 288 -66.39 -59.17 46.05
C ASP A 288 -66.13 -59.06 44.52
N THR A 289 -67.05 -59.57 43.69
CA THR A 289 -66.85 -59.77 42.24
C THR A 289 -67.29 -58.59 41.36
N GLN A 290 -67.42 -57.39 41.93
CA GLN A 290 -67.94 -56.22 41.20
C GLN A 290 -66.98 -55.66 40.13
N ASN A 291 -65.70 -56.05 40.14
CA ASN A 291 -64.67 -55.52 39.23
C ASN A 291 -64.04 -56.57 38.30
N VAL A 292 -64.78 -57.61 37.89
CA VAL A 292 -64.29 -58.53 36.85
C VAL A 292 -64.71 -58.03 35.46
N TYR A 293 -63.72 -57.98 34.56
CA TYR A 293 -63.77 -57.48 33.18
C TYR A 293 -65.06 -57.85 32.42
N LYS A 294 -65.78 -56.83 31.93
CA LYS A 294 -66.92 -57.00 31.00
C LYS A 294 -66.40 -56.99 29.57
N PRO A 295 -66.43 -58.11 28.81
CA PRO A 295 -66.06 -58.07 27.40
C PRO A 295 -67.04 -57.17 26.65
N VAL A 296 -66.51 -56.19 25.92
CA VAL A 296 -67.30 -55.26 25.10
C VAL A 296 -67.89 -56.05 23.94
N ASP A 297 -69.19 -56.35 24.00
CA ASP A 297 -69.94 -56.90 22.87
C ASP A 297 -70.06 -55.82 21.78
N THR A 298 -69.12 -55.80 20.84
CA THR A 298 -69.22 -55.00 19.62
C THR A 298 -70.21 -55.69 18.68
N ARG A 299 -71.50 -55.56 18.95
CA ARG A 299 -72.53 -55.79 17.92
C ARG A 299 -72.38 -54.67 16.90
N LEU A 300 -71.75 -54.98 15.76
CA LEU A 300 -71.81 -54.14 14.58
C LEU A 300 -73.29 -53.85 14.24
N SER A 301 -73.74 -52.64 14.55
CA SER A 301 -74.93 -52.06 13.94
C SER A 301 -74.65 -51.91 12.44
N LYS A 302 -75.32 -52.74 11.64
CA LYS A 302 -75.46 -52.52 10.20
C LYS A 302 -76.32 -51.26 10.03
N THR A 303 -75.68 -50.11 9.90
CA THR A 303 -76.36 -48.89 9.44
C THR A 303 -75.89 -48.60 8.02
N THR A 304 -76.63 -49.16 7.07
CA THR A 304 -76.66 -48.69 5.69
C THR A 304 -77.19 -47.26 5.67
N ASN A 305 -76.33 -46.26 5.50
CA ASN A 305 -76.77 -44.90 5.22
C ASN A 305 -76.13 -44.39 3.94
N LYS A 306 -76.92 -44.52 2.86
CA LYS A 306 -76.85 -43.63 1.69
C LYS A 306 -77.27 -42.23 2.14
N PHE A 307 -76.38 -41.25 2.07
CA PHE A 307 -76.72 -39.82 2.04
C PHE A 307 -75.68 -39.17 1.10
N LYS A 308 -76.00 -38.96 -0.18
CA LYS A 308 -76.61 -37.74 -0.72
C LYS A 308 -75.91 -36.48 -0.21
N PHE A 309 -74.96 -36.02 -1.01
CA PHE A 309 -74.50 -34.64 -1.06
C PHE A 309 -75.70 -33.76 -1.43
N ASP A 310 -76.05 -32.82 -0.57
CA ASP A 310 -76.76 -31.62 -1.00
C ASP A 310 -76.15 -30.39 -0.34
N ARG A 311 -76.25 -29.31 -1.10
CA ARG A 311 -75.49 -28.07 -1.00
C ARG A 311 -75.98 -27.15 0.12
N ASN A 312 -75.08 -26.21 0.46
CA ASN A 312 -75.32 -24.87 1.01
C ASN A 312 -75.69 -24.73 2.49
N CYS A 313 -74.71 -24.23 3.26
CA CYS A 313 -74.87 -23.15 4.26
C CYS A 313 -73.49 -22.47 4.36
N LYS A 314 -73.28 -21.30 3.74
CA LYS A 314 -73.50 -19.96 4.33
C LYS A 314 -72.99 -19.83 5.77
N ASN A 315 -71.87 -19.09 5.87
CA ASN A 315 -71.50 -18.14 6.90
C ASN A 315 -72.12 -18.33 8.28
N ASP A 316 -71.32 -18.85 9.21
CA ASP A 316 -71.38 -18.42 10.61
C ASP A 316 -70.00 -17.93 11.03
N LYS A 317 -69.92 -16.62 11.25
CA LYS A 317 -68.91 -16.01 12.11
C LYS A 317 -69.15 -16.55 13.51
N LYS A 318 -68.16 -17.20 14.12
CA LYS A 318 -68.12 -17.39 15.57
C LYS A 318 -66.81 -16.89 16.13
N ASP A 319 -66.99 -16.22 17.27
CA ASP A 319 -66.04 -15.43 18.01
C ASP A 319 -64.87 -16.26 18.55
N LYS A 320 -63.68 -15.70 18.31
CA LYS A 320 -62.64 -15.30 19.28
C LYS A 320 -62.48 -16.12 20.56
N ASN A 321 -61.21 -16.52 20.75
CA ASN A 321 -60.56 -17.11 21.92
C ASN A 321 -60.60 -18.63 21.99
N GLU A 322 -60.06 -19.30 20.97
CA GLU A 322 -59.37 -20.57 21.18
C GLU A 322 -58.08 -20.30 21.96
N ILE A 323 -57.96 -20.99 23.10
CA ILE A 323 -56.82 -20.96 23.99
C ILE A 323 -55.66 -21.65 23.25
N LEU A 324 -54.64 -20.91 22.83
CA LEU A 324 -53.46 -21.51 22.17
C LEU A 324 -52.83 -22.59 23.04
N THR A 325 -52.56 -23.74 22.43
CA THR A 325 -51.81 -24.82 23.08
C THR A 325 -50.36 -24.41 23.34
N GLU A 326 -49.74 -24.94 24.40
CA GLU A 326 -48.36 -24.58 24.81
C GLU A 326 -47.35 -24.76 23.67
N ALA A 327 -47.53 -25.80 22.84
CA ALA A 327 -46.69 -26.03 21.66
C ALA A 327 -46.82 -24.93 20.58
N GLU A 328 -48.00 -24.33 20.41
CA GLU A 328 -48.22 -23.24 19.44
C GLU A 328 -47.63 -21.92 19.95
N LYS A 329 -47.62 -21.71 21.28
CA LYS A 329 -46.95 -20.57 21.91
C LYS A 329 -45.42 -20.67 21.77
N GLU A 330 -44.86 -21.85 21.97
CA GLU A 330 -43.42 -22.08 21.75
C GLU A 330 -43.02 -21.85 20.29
N TYR A 331 -43.84 -22.35 19.34
CA TYR A 331 -43.59 -22.13 17.91
C TYR A 331 -43.62 -20.63 17.54
N LEU A 332 -44.61 -19.88 18.02
CA LEU A 332 -44.69 -18.44 17.80
C LEU A 332 -43.51 -17.70 18.43
N HIS A 333 -43.04 -18.12 19.60
CA HIS A 333 -41.93 -17.45 20.26
C HIS A 333 -40.56 -17.74 19.63
N LEU A 334 -40.40 -18.92 19.00
CA LEU A 334 -39.13 -19.33 18.38
C LEU A 334 -38.96 -18.84 16.94
N PHE A 335 -40.06 -18.74 16.19
CA PHE A 335 -40.01 -18.56 14.73
C PHE A 335 -40.65 -17.27 14.24
N THR A 336 -41.27 -16.47 15.12
CA THR A 336 -41.77 -15.12 14.80
C THR A 336 -41.47 -14.13 15.93
N ASP A 337 -41.51 -12.83 15.65
CA ASP A 337 -41.32 -11.76 16.66
C ASP A 337 -42.60 -11.49 17.48
N TRP A 338 -43.44 -12.51 17.68
CA TRP A 338 -44.75 -12.35 18.33
C TRP A 338 -44.60 -12.03 19.82
N THR A 339 -45.38 -11.06 20.31
CA THR A 339 -45.45 -10.67 21.72
C THR A 339 -46.85 -10.91 22.29
N PRO A 340 -47.00 -11.17 23.61
CA PRO A 340 -48.27 -11.60 24.21
C PRO A 340 -49.42 -10.58 24.15
N ASN A 341 -49.14 -9.34 23.72
CA ASN A 341 -50.14 -8.28 23.54
C ASN A 341 -50.66 -8.19 22.09
N GLU A 342 -50.15 -9.00 21.17
CA GLU A 342 -50.56 -9.03 19.76
C GLU A 342 -51.42 -10.25 19.44
N ASP A 343 -52.35 -10.09 18.49
CA ASP A 343 -53.26 -11.16 18.04
C ASP A 343 -52.47 -12.25 17.27
N PRO A 344 -52.38 -13.49 17.80
CA PRO A 344 -51.58 -14.56 17.23
C PRO A 344 -52.10 -15.07 15.88
N ALA A 345 -53.36 -14.76 15.52
CA ALA A 345 -53.96 -15.15 14.25
C ALA A 345 -53.23 -14.57 13.02
N LYS A 346 -52.52 -13.44 13.17
CA LYS A 346 -51.74 -12.82 12.08
C LYS A 346 -50.56 -13.67 11.63
N TYR A 347 -49.97 -14.44 12.54
CA TYR A 347 -48.76 -15.21 12.29
C TYR A 347 -49.05 -16.68 11.94
N LEU A 348 -50.27 -17.14 12.24
CA LEU A 348 -50.75 -18.50 11.95
C LEU A 348 -51.48 -18.62 10.59
N GLN A 349 -51.69 -17.52 9.86
CA GLN A 349 -52.45 -17.48 8.60
C GLN A 349 -51.67 -17.95 7.34
N SER A 350 -50.55 -18.66 7.47
CA SER A 350 -49.73 -19.09 6.31
C SER A 350 -49.95 -20.54 5.86
N LEU A 351 -51.16 -21.10 6.05
CA LEU A 351 -51.51 -22.44 5.53
C LEU A 351 -52.81 -22.50 4.71
N THR A 352 -53.31 -21.37 4.23
CA THR A 352 -54.26 -21.35 3.11
C THR A 352 -53.62 -20.68 1.91
N LEU A 353 -53.16 -21.51 0.97
CA LEU A 353 -52.83 -21.13 -0.40
C LEU A 353 -54.02 -20.35 -1.00
N ASN A 354 -53.87 -19.03 -1.14
CA ASN A 354 -54.46 -18.18 -2.17
C ASN A 354 -54.03 -16.74 -1.88
N ASP A 355 -53.09 -16.23 -2.69
CA ASP A 355 -53.13 -14.87 -3.24
C ASP A 355 -51.88 -14.65 -4.11
N TYR A 356 -51.99 -15.04 -5.39
CA TYR A 356 -51.25 -14.37 -6.45
C TYR A 356 -52.08 -13.16 -6.87
N VAL A 357 -51.68 -11.97 -6.44
CA VAL A 357 -52.05 -10.72 -7.11
C VAL A 357 -50.78 -9.90 -7.31
N VAL A 358 -50.43 -9.75 -8.60
CA VAL A 358 -49.48 -8.78 -9.11
C VAL A 358 -50.03 -7.39 -8.83
N ASN A 359 -49.29 -6.55 -8.11
CA ASN A 359 -49.53 -5.10 -8.09
C ASN A 359 -48.57 -4.40 -9.06
N PRO A 360 -49.10 -3.62 -10.01
CA PRO A 360 -48.32 -2.66 -10.79
C PRO A 360 -48.14 -1.38 -9.96
N ASP A 361 -46.99 -0.72 -10.18
CA ASP A 361 -46.63 0.61 -9.68
C ASP A 361 -46.29 0.76 -8.19
N ASP A 362 -44.98 0.85 -7.91
CA ASP A 362 -44.29 1.76 -6.96
C ASP A 362 -42.79 1.36 -7.00
N LYS A 363 -41.83 2.05 -7.63
CA LYS A 363 -41.37 3.45 -7.49
C LYS A 363 -41.17 3.89 -6.04
N LEU A 364 -40.06 3.45 -5.44
CA LEU A 364 -38.94 4.31 -5.01
C LEU A 364 -37.74 3.46 -4.58
#